data_AF-A0A2D8CBS8-F1
#
_entry.id   AF-A0A2D8CBS8-F1
#
_cell.length_a   1.000
_cell.length_b   1.000
_cell.length_c   1.000
_cell.angle_alpha   90.00
_cell.angle_beta   90.00
_cell.angle_gamma   90.00
#
_symmetry.space_group_name_H-M   'P 1'
#
loop_
_entity.id
_entity.type
_entity.pdbx_description
1 polymer ?
#
loop_
_entity_poly.entity_id
_entity_poly.type
_entity_poly.pdbx_seq_one_letter_code
_entity_poly.pdbx_strand_id
1 'polypeptide(L)'
;ADRKKIEALTAAKTVEVADCGTIFTLGTAGGFAVVLPDAASCGPGWWCKFIVKVNPTGGDYTVDASAGDLNNLHGVTAYSSGSADHGAHDLADTTNGTAVDRVTIKQNKAKIGDQVELVSDGTLWYVTALSKDPLAVTYD
;
A
#
# COMPACT_ATOMS: atom_id res chain seq x y z
N ALA A 1 3.68 -22.29 17.68
CA ALA A 1 4.24 -21.22 16.85
C ALA A 1 3.18 -20.17 16.68
N ASP A 2 3.49 -18.92 16.99
CA ASP A 2 2.52 -17.84 16.84
C ASP A 2 2.35 -17.52 15.36
N ARG A 3 1.10 -17.46 14.92
CA ARG A 3 0.75 -17.15 13.53
C ARG A 3 0.79 -15.64 13.35
N LYS A 4 1.11 -15.18 12.13
CA LYS A 4 0.95 -13.76 11.77
C LYS A 4 -0.53 -13.35 11.91
N LYS A 5 -0.80 -12.15 12.42
CA LYS A 5 -2.15 -11.57 12.47
C LYS A 5 -2.59 -11.23 11.04
N ILE A 6 -3.74 -11.76 10.61
CA ILE A 6 -4.31 -11.51 9.28
C ILE A 6 -5.76 -11.08 9.40
N GLU A 7 -6.13 -10.01 8.70
CA GLU A 7 -7.51 -9.52 8.59
C GLU A 7 -7.91 -9.40 7.11
N ALA A 8 -9.12 -9.84 6.77
CA ALA A 8 -9.64 -9.72 5.41
C ALA A 8 -10.48 -8.46 5.27
N LEU A 9 -10.12 -7.60 4.33
CA LEU A 9 -10.85 -6.37 4.02
C LEU A 9 -11.68 -6.55 2.76
N THR A 10 -12.96 -6.19 2.84
CA THR A 10 -13.89 -6.18 1.71
C THR A 10 -14.63 -4.86 1.56
N ALA A 11 -14.18 -3.83 2.26
CA ALA A 11 -14.71 -2.48 2.26
C ALA A 11 -13.63 -1.54 2.80
N ALA A 12 -13.92 -0.24 2.75
CA ALA A 12 -13.03 0.76 3.30
C ALA A 12 -12.74 0.53 4.79
N LYS A 13 -11.52 0.86 5.23
CA LYS A 13 -11.07 0.72 6.62
C LYS A 13 -10.25 1.94 7.03
N THR A 14 -10.48 2.43 8.23
CA THR A 14 -9.50 3.24 8.95
C THR A 14 -8.67 2.29 9.80
N VAL A 15 -7.36 2.24 9.55
CA VAL A 15 -6.43 1.42 10.33
C VAL A 15 -6.18 2.10 11.66
N GLU A 16 -6.17 1.32 12.74
CA GLU A 16 -5.97 1.85 14.08
C GLU A 16 -4.54 1.60 14.55
N VAL A 17 -4.08 2.35 15.56
CA VAL A 17 -2.77 2.12 16.18
C VAL A 17 -2.66 0.67 16.71
N ALA A 18 -3.76 0.08 17.18
CA ALA A 18 -3.83 -1.30 17.65
C ALA A 18 -3.64 -2.36 16.54
N ASP A 19 -3.66 -1.96 15.26
CA ASP A 19 -3.45 -2.84 14.12
C ASP A 19 -1.98 -3.05 13.75
N CYS A 20 -1.04 -2.55 14.56
CA CYS A 20 0.38 -2.86 14.40
C CYS A 20 0.62 -4.37 14.22
N GLY A 21 1.42 -4.72 13.23
CA GLY A 21 1.77 -6.10 12.92
C GLY A 21 0.71 -6.91 12.16
N THR A 22 -0.30 -6.24 11.60
CA THR A 22 -1.38 -6.89 10.84
C THR A 22 -1.08 -6.96 9.35
N ILE A 23 -1.40 -8.11 8.75
CA ILE A 23 -1.50 -8.26 7.30
C ILE A 23 -2.97 -8.17 6.90
N PHE A 24 -3.30 -7.19 6.08
CA PHE A 24 -4.61 -6.99 5.49
C PHE A 24 -4.68 -7.61 4.10
N THR A 25 -5.63 -8.51 3.86
CA THR A 25 -5.87 -9.07 2.52
C THR A 25 -7.02 -8.34 1.84
N LEU A 26 -6.79 -7.79 0.65
CA LEU A 26 -7.74 -6.98 -0.12
C LEU A 26 -8.64 -7.86 -1.00
N GLY A 27 -9.93 -7.90 -0.68
CA GLY A 27 -10.82 -8.98 -1.10
C GLY A 27 -11.95 -8.63 -2.08
N THR A 28 -11.91 -7.49 -2.76
CA THR A 28 -13.03 -7.05 -3.64
C THR A 28 -12.57 -6.48 -4.97
N ALA A 29 -13.16 -6.97 -6.07
CA ALA A 29 -12.87 -6.47 -7.40
C ALA A 29 -13.17 -4.96 -7.60
N GLY A 30 -14.08 -4.39 -6.82
CA GLY A 30 -14.50 -2.98 -6.94
C GLY A 30 -13.54 -1.95 -6.33
N GLY A 31 -12.44 -2.37 -5.71
CA GLY A 31 -11.55 -1.45 -5.00
C GLY A 31 -12.17 -0.85 -3.73
N PHE A 32 -11.35 -0.18 -2.92
CA PHE A 32 -11.75 0.63 -1.76
C PHE A 32 -10.54 1.37 -1.18
N ALA A 33 -10.81 2.39 -0.38
CA ALA A 33 -9.80 3.15 0.33
C ALA A 33 -9.51 2.60 1.73
N VAL A 34 -8.24 2.58 2.10
CA VAL A 34 -7.76 2.37 3.46
C VAL A 34 -7.08 3.64 3.93
N VAL A 35 -7.44 4.13 5.11
CA VAL A 35 -6.83 5.32 5.70
C VAL A 35 -5.93 4.90 6.86
N LEU A 36 -4.67 5.33 6.85
CA LEU A 36 -3.71 5.09 7.92
C LEU A 36 -4.02 5.97 9.14
N PRO A 37 -3.63 5.52 10.35
CA PRO A 37 -3.54 6.41 11.50
C PRO A 37 -2.40 7.43 11.29
N ASP A 38 -2.36 8.49 12.11
CA ASP A 38 -1.25 9.43 12.12
C ASP A 38 0.07 8.72 12.50
N ALA A 39 1.16 9.00 11.79
CA ALA A 39 2.50 8.47 12.04
C ALA A 39 2.91 8.75 13.49
N ALA A 40 2.66 9.98 13.96
CA ALA A 40 2.97 10.41 15.33
C ALA A 40 2.24 9.57 16.39
N SER A 41 1.01 9.12 16.11
CA SER A 41 0.24 8.27 17.02
C SER A 41 0.70 6.82 17.02
N CYS A 42 1.28 6.35 15.91
CA CYS A 42 1.84 5.01 15.78
C CYS A 42 3.19 4.87 16.47
N GLY A 43 4.03 5.89 16.34
CA GLY A 43 5.39 5.91 16.84
C GLY A 43 6.35 4.98 16.07
N PRO A 44 7.64 4.98 16.46
CA PRO A 44 8.67 4.24 15.75
C PRO A 44 8.46 2.71 15.80
N GLY A 45 8.57 2.06 14.65
CA GLY A 45 8.51 0.60 14.52
C GLY A 45 7.11 0.04 14.31
N TRP A 46 6.08 0.89 14.27
CA TRP A 46 4.75 0.47 13.86
C TRP A 46 4.76 0.03 12.40
N TRP A 47 4.08 -1.07 12.07
CA TRP A 47 4.01 -1.54 10.70
C TRP A 47 2.70 -2.27 10.36
N CYS A 48 2.35 -2.28 9.07
CA CYS A 48 1.31 -3.15 8.52
C CYS A 48 1.62 -3.52 7.06
N LYS A 49 0.86 -4.47 6.51
CA LYS A 49 1.02 -4.93 5.13
C LYS A 49 -0.33 -5.15 4.46
N PHE A 50 -0.49 -4.68 3.23
CA PHE A 50 -1.63 -4.95 2.37
C PHE A 50 -1.24 -5.93 1.27
N ILE A 51 -2.06 -6.95 1.04
CA ILE A 51 -1.83 -7.96 0.00
C ILE A 51 -3.09 -8.08 -0.85
N VAL A 52 -2.94 -7.99 -2.17
CA VAL A 52 -4.02 -8.23 -3.11
C VAL A 52 -4.43 -9.70 -3.05
N LYS A 53 -5.66 -9.96 -2.60
CA LYS A 53 -6.27 -11.30 -2.58
C LYS A 53 -7.28 -11.48 -3.71
N VAL A 54 -7.89 -10.39 -4.18
CA VAL A 54 -8.77 -10.36 -5.36
C VAL A 54 -8.27 -9.27 -6.30
N ASN A 55 -8.10 -9.63 -7.58
CA ASN A 55 -7.70 -8.68 -8.63
C ASN A 55 -8.70 -7.50 -8.68
N PRO A 56 -8.24 -6.25 -8.51
CA PRO A 56 -9.08 -5.09 -8.71
C PRO A 56 -9.38 -4.93 -10.20
N THR A 57 -10.65 -4.86 -10.57
CA THR A 57 -11.11 -4.70 -11.97
C THR A 57 -12.17 -3.63 -12.13
N GLY A 58 -12.89 -3.27 -11.06
CA GLY A 58 -13.91 -2.23 -11.03
C GLY A 58 -13.55 -0.98 -10.24
N GLY A 59 -12.37 -0.95 -9.60
CA GLY A 59 -11.84 0.20 -8.87
C GLY A 59 -10.46 -0.07 -8.31
N ASP A 60 -9.69 0.98 -8.03
CA ASP A 60 -8.37 0.91 -7.38
C ASP A 60 -8.52 0.58 -5.88
N TYR A 61 -7.51 -0.05 -5.28
CA TYR A 61 -7.34 0.04 -3.83
C TYR A 61 -6.40 1.21 -3.53
N THR A 62 -6.72 2.02 -2.53
CA THR A 62 -5.85 3.10 -2.07
C THR A 62 -5.44 2.90 -0.63
N VAL A 63 -4.21 3.28 -0.30
CA VAL A 63 -3.73 3.43 1.07
C VAL A 63 -3.35 4.89 1.23
N ASP A 64 -4.17 5.61 1.99
CA ASP A 64 -4.11 7.05 2.15
C ASP A 64 -3.50 7.38 3.52
N ALA A 65 -2.62 8.38 3.57
CA ALA A 65 -2.26 9.04 4.81
C ALA A 65 -3.51 9.65 5.45
N SER A 66 -3.51 9.80 6.77
CA SER A 66 -4.61 10.48 7.44
C SER A 66 -4.66 11.95 6.99
N ALA A 67 -5.83 12.58 7.11
CA ALA A 67 -5.94 14.02 6.85
C ALA A 67 -5.10 14.89 7.81
N GLY A 68 -4.65 14.33 8.94
CA GLY A 68 -3.78 15.02 9.91
C GLY A 68 -2.28 14.94 9.59
N ASP A 69 -1.87 13.93 8.81
CA ASP A 69 -0.46 13.63 8.52
C ASP A 69 0.09 14.34 7.26
N LEU A 70 -0.80 14.89 6.42
CA LEU A 70 -0.47 15.50 5.11
C LEU A 70 0.40 14.54 4.26
N ASN A 71 1.26 15.08 3.40
CA ASN A 71 2.21 14.31 2.61
C ASN A 71 3.39 13.85 3.48
N ASN A 72 3.42 12.58 3.85
CA ASN A 72 4.51 11.98 4.62
C ASN A 72 4.85 10.53 4.20
N LEU A 73 4.30 10.05 3.08
CA LEU A 73 4.62 8.75 2.50
C LEU A 73 5.84 8.85 1.58
N HIS A 74 6.83 8.00 1.80
CA HIS A 74 7.98 7.83 0.93
C HIS A 74 8.08 6.39 0.45
N GLY A 75 7.99 6.19 -0.86
CA GLY A 75 7.72 4.88 -1.44
C GLY A 75 8.69 4.44 -2.51
N VAL A 76 8.89 3.12 -2.57
CA VAL A 76 9.60 2.44 -3.66
C VAL A 76 8.92 1.12 -3.99
N THR A 77 8.74 0.85 -5.27
CA THR A 77 8.21 -0.41 -5.78
C THR A 77 9.31 -1.23 -6.44
N ALA A 78 9.41 -2.51 -6.08
CA ALA A 78 10.15 -3.50 -6.85
C ALA A 78 9.17 -4.43 -7.58
N TYR A 79 9.47 -4.81 -8.81
CA TYR A 79 8.57 -5.66 -9.60
C TYR A 79 9.32 -6.86 -10.19
N SER A 80 8.62 -7.99 -10.31
CA SER A 80 9.17 -9.16 -11.00
C SER A 80 8.81 -9.05 -12.48
N SER A 81 9.80 -8.81 -13.35
CA SER A 81 9.58 -8.72 -14.80
C SER A 81 9.19 -10.09 -15.39
N GLY A 82 7.87 -10.32 -15.43
CA GLY A 82 7.23 -11.23 -16.38
C GLY A 82 6.23 -10.50 -17.28
N SER A 83 6.18 -9.16 -17.21
CA SER A 83 5.33 -8.31 -18.05
C SER A 83 5.96 -8.15 -19.44
N ALA A 84 5.13 -8.19 -20.48
CA ALA A 84 5.53 -7.77 -21.82
C ALA A 84 5.80 -6.24 -21.90
N ASP A 85 5.35 -5.51 -20.87
CA ASP A 85 5.55 -4.09 -20.71
C ASP A 85 6.86 -3.84 -19.96
N HIS A 86 7.96 -3.80 -20.71
CA HIS A 86 9.22 -3.17 -20.30
C HIS A 86 9.24 -1.69 -20.75
N GLY A 87 8.05 -1.11 -20.99
CA GLY A 87 7.89 0.30 -21.29
C GLY A 87 8.54 1.16 -20.21
N ALA A 88 8.99 2.35 -20.62
CA ALA A 88 9.75 3.29 -19.79
C ALA A 88 9.24 3.31 -18.35
N HIS A 89 10.10 2.91 -17.41
CA HIS A 89 9.86 3.05 -15.98
C HIS A 89 9.43 4.49 -15.73
N ASP A 90 8.17 4.68 -15.40
CA ASP A 90 7.67 6.01 -15.07
C ASP A 90 8.15 6.35 -13.66
N LEU A 91 8.34 7.64 -13.40
CA LEU A 91 8.65 8.15 -12.06
C LEU A 91 7.56 7.81 -11.04
N ALA A 92 6.43 7.26 -11.48
CA ALA A 92 5.29 6.84 -10.65
C ALA A 92 5.58 5.63 -9.74
N ASP A 93 6.65 4.86 -9.96
CA ASP A 93 6.99 3.65 -9.18
C ASP A 93 7.81 3.96 -7.91
N THR A 94 8.10 5.25 -7.67
CA THR A 94 8.77 5.74 -6.47
C THR A 94 8.36 7.17 -6.19
N THR A 95 8.49 7.63 -4.95
CA THR A 95 8.25 9.04 -4.64
C THR A 95 9.45 9.95 -4.96
N ASN A 96 10.59 9.38 -5.35
CA ASN A 96 11.82 10.10 -5.72
C ASN A 96 12.25 11.18 -4.69
N GLY A 97 12.04 10.90 -3.40
CA GLY A 97 12.39 11.79 -2.29
C GLY A 97 11.36 12.88 -1.96
N THR A 98 10.32 13.06 -2.76
CA THR A 98 9.21 13.97 -2.43
C THR A 98 8.15 13.19 -1.67
N ALA A 99 7.65 13.68 -0.55
CA ALA A 99 6.58 12.98 0.17
C ALA A 99 5.25 13.10 -0.58
N VAL A 100 4.45 12.04 -0.56
CA VAL A 100 3.07 12.00 -1.06
C VAL A 100 2.10 11.60 0.04
N ASP A 101 0.81 11.55 -0.25
CA ASP A 101 -0.23 11.15 0.72
C ASP A 101 -1.03 9.90 0.28
N ARG A 102 -0.80 9.35 -0.91
CA ARG A 102 -1.46 8.13 -1.38
C ARG A 102 -0.51 7.11 -2.02
N VAL A 103 -0.80 5.85 -1.73
CA VAL A 103 -0.35 4.69 -2.51
C VAL A 103 -1.56 4.10 -3.22
N THR A 104 -1.50 3.99 -4.54
CA THR A 104 -2.59 3.42 -5.34
C THR A 104 -2.20 2.06 -5.91
N ILE A 105 -2.97 1.02 -5.59
CA ILE A 105 -2.88 -0.31 -6.19
C ILE A 105 -3.89 -0.38 -7.35
N LYS A 106 -3.37 -0.25 -8.57
CA LYS A 106 -4.15 0.04 -9.79
C LYS A 106 -5.01 -1.12 -10.26
N GLN A 107 -6.27 -0.83 -10.55
CA GLN A 107 -7.21 -1.72 -11.22
C GLN A 107 -6.66 -2.19 -12.57
N ASN A 108 -7.01 -3.42 -12.96
CA ASN A 108 -6.59 -4.10 -14.18
C ASN A 108 -5.07 -4.37 -14.30
N LYS A 109 -4.23 -3.66 -13.55
CA LYS A 109 -2.78 -3.85 -13.46
C LYS A 109 -2.41 -4.79 -12.33
N ALA A 110 -2.86 -4.50 -11.11
CA ALA A 110 -2.55 -5.31 -9.95
C ALA A 110 -3.08 -6.74 -10.07
N LYS A 111 -2.35 -7.68 -9.49
CA LYS A 111 -2.60 -9.12 -9.49
C LYS A 111 -2.54 -9.67 -8.08
N ILE A 112 -3.20 -10.81 -7.84
CA ILE A 112 -3.11 -11.54 -6.57
C ILE A 112 -1.63 -11.73 -6.20
N GLY A 113 -1.28 -11.33 -4.98
CA GLY A 113 0.09 -11.39 -4.45
C GLY A 113 0.88 -10.08 -4.53
N ASP A 114 0.41 -9.09 -5.30
CA ASP A 114 0.95 -7.72 -5.20
C ASP A 114 0.71 -7.19 -3.79
N GLN A 115 1.67 -6.44 -3.26
CA GLN A 115 1.66 -6.06 -1.85
C GLN A 115 2.35 -4.73 -1.58
N VAL A 116 1.89 -4.07 -0.52
CA VAL A 116 2.43 -2.81 0.02
C VAL A 116 2.68 -3.00 1.50
N GLU A 117 3.92 -2.76 1.95
CA GLU A 117 4.32 -2.74 3.36
C GLU A 117 4.63 -1.33 3.79
N LEU A 118 4.18 -0.95 4.98
CA LEU A 118 4.40 0.36 5.56
C LEU A 118 5.03 0.21 6.94
N VAL A 119 6.03 1.04 7.20
CA VAL A 119 6.69 1.16 8.50
C VAL A 119 6.76 2.64 8.87
N SER A 120 6.49 2.98 10.12
CA SER A 120 6.64 4.35 10.62
C SER A 120 7.85 4.51 11.55
N ASP A 121 8.51 5.67 11.48
CA ASP A 121 9.44 6.15 12.51
C ASP A 121 8.77 7.12 13.52
N GLY A 122 7.45 7.31 13.42
CA GLY A 122 6.72 8.30 14.19
C GLY A 122 6.59 9.67 13.51
N THR A 123 7.16 9.87 12.33
CA THR A 123 7.03 11.12 11.54
C THR A 123 6.71 10.82 10.08
N LEU A 124 7.43 9.89 9.48
CA LEU A 124 7.29 9.46 8.09
C LEU A 124 6.73 8.05 8.01
N TRP A 125 6.14 7.76 6.85
CA TRP A 125 5.82 6.40 6.43
C TRP A 125 6.79 5.96 5.35
N TYR A 126 7.51 4.87 5.60
CA TYR A 126 8.35 4.21 4.61
C TYR A 126 7.55 3.10 3.96
N VAL A 127 7.31 3.23 2.67
CA VAL A 127 6.49 2.32 1.88
C VAL A 127 7.40 1.48 0.99
N THR A 128 7.24 0.16 1.07
CA THR A 128 7.87 -0.77 0.13
C THR A 128 6.78 -1.61 -0.53
N ALA A 129 6.74 -1.57 -1.85
CA ALA A 129 5.80 -2.37 -2.62
C ALA A 129 6.50 -3.45 -3.45
N LEU A 130 5.83 -4.61 -3.57
CA LEU A 130 6.17 -5.61 -4.56
C LEU A 130 5.02 -5.79 -5.53
N SER A 131 5.30 -5.77 -6.83
CA SER A 131 4.27 -5.96 -7.85
C SER A 131 4.69 -6.88 -8.99
N LYS A 132 3.69 -7.37 -9.73
CA LYS A 132 3.87 -8.14 -10.96
C LYS A 132 4.08 -7.27 -12.20
N ASP A 133 3.44 -6.10 -12.22
CA ASP A 133 3.46 -5.12 -13.30
C ASP A 133 4.03 -3.80 -12.74
N PRO A 134 4.91 -3.09 -13.47
CA PRO A 134 5.49 -1.84 -13.00
C PRO A 134 4.41 -0.80 -12.64
N LEU A 135 3.33 -0.73 -13.42
CA LEU A 135 2.25 0.25 -13.22
C LEU A 135 1.16 -0.22 -12.25
N ALA A 136 1.38 -1.32 -11.52
CA ALA A 136 0.39 -1.84 -10.56
C ALA A 136 0.36 -1.05 -9.26
N VAL A 137 1.45 -0.38 -8.88
CA VAL A 137 1.52 0.43 -7.67
C VAL A 137 2.11 1.80 -8.01
N THR A 138 1.33 2.85 -7.78
CA THR A 138 1.75 4.23 -8.00
C THR A 138 1.70 5.04 -6.71
N TYR A 139 2.43 6.14 -6.68
CA TYR A 139 2.46 7.10 -5.56
C TYR A 139 1.96 8.46 -6.04
N ASP A 140 0.99 9.06 -5.35
CA ASP A 140 0.33 10.33 -5.73
C ASP A 140 -0.02 11.20 -4.52
#